data_AF-A0A537LV64-F1
#
_entry.id   AF-A0A537LV64-F1
#
_cell.length_a   1.000
_cell.length_b   1.000
_cell.length_c   1.000
_cell.angle_alpha   90.00
_cell.angle_beta   90.00
_cell.angle_gamma   90.00
#
_symmetry.space_group_name_H-M   'P 1'
#
loop_
_entity.id
_entity.type
_entity.pdbx_description
1 polymer ?
#
loop_
_entity_poly.entity_id
_entity_poly.type
_entity_poly.pdbx_seq_one_letter_code
_entity_poly.pdbx_strand_id
1 'polypeptide(L)'
;MRRLRRGDRMVGIAHRLLQEPHTVFPLSTFSETFGAAKSTISEDIASLRQAFDRFAIGRIETLAGATGGVRYAPGSAPEQTRALAEDLALRLKDPSRILPGGFLYIADLLSLPSLVGRLGDV
;
A
#
# COMPACT_ATOMS: atom_id res chain seq x y z
N MET A 1 5.31 -6.42 32.08
CA MET A 1 4.92 -5.63 30.89
C MET A 1 3.45 -5.88 30.59
N ARG A 2 2.64 -4.83 30.41
CA ARG A 2 1.20 -4.98 30.15
C ARG A 2 1.01 -5.59 28.76
N ARG A 3 0.25 -6.69 28.68
CA ARG A 3 -0.06 -7.35 27.40
C ARG A 3 -0.75 -6.34 26.48
N LEU A 4 -0.17 -6.11 25.30
CA LEU A 4 -0.75 -5.19 24.31
C LEU A 4 -2.16 -5.65 23.93
N ARG A 5 -3.10 -4.70 23.84
CA ARG A 5 -4.45 -5.01 23.37
C ARG A 5 -4.40 -5.36 21.89
N ARG A 6 -5.42 -6.08 21.42
CA ARG A 6 -5.53 -6.48 20.02
C ARG A 6 -5.47 -5.28 19.07
N GLY A 7 -6.23 -4.22 19.37
CA GLY A 7 -6.22 -2.99 18.57
C GLY A 7 -4.83 -2.36 18.47
N ASP A 8 -4.09 -2.29 19.60
CA ASP A 8 -2.74 -1.72 19.63
C ASP A 8 -1.79 -2.51 18.69
N ARG A 9 -1.87 -3.85 18.70
CA ARG A 9 -1.08 -4.70 17.79
C ARG A 9 -1.48 -4.52 16.33
N MET A 10 -2.78 -4.49 16.04
CA MET A 10 -3.28 -4.31 14.67
C MET A 10 -2.81 -2.98 14.08
N VAL A 11 -2.86 -1.89 14.85
CA VAL A 11 -2.34 -0.59 14.42
C VAL A 11 -0.83 -0.66 14.16
N GLY A 12 -0.06 -1.32 15.04
CA GLY A 12 1.38 -1.49 14.86
C GLY A 12 1.75 -2.29 13.61
N ILE A 13 1.04 -3.40 13.35
CA ILE A 13 1.24 -4.22 12.13
C ILE A 13 0.89 -3.40 10.89
N ALA A 14 -0.30 -2.77 10.86
CA ALA A 14 -0.75 -1.96 9.73
C ALA A 14 0.23 -0.82 9.40
N HIS A 15 0.69 -0.09 10.43
CA HIS A 15 1.67 0.98 10.26
C HIS A 15 2.95 0.48 9.59
N ARG A 16 3.50 -0.65 10.07
CA ARG A 16 4.73 -1.21 9.50
C ARG A 16 4.55 -1.64 8.04
N LEU A 17 3.43 -2.28 7.73
CA LEU A 17 3.10 -2.73 6.39
C LEU A 17 2.89 -1.57 5.41
N LEU A 18 2.22 -0.49 5.82
CA LEU A 18 1.95 0.68 4.98
C LEU A 18 3.21 1.52 4.70
N GLN A 19 4.16 1.56 5.64
CA GLN A 19 5.42 2.30 5.47
C GLN A 19 6.40 1.60 4.53
N GLU A 20 6.35 0.27 4.46
CA GLU A 20 7.24 -0.55 3.63
C GLU A 20 6.40 -1.49 2.73
N PRO A 21 5.69 -0.94 1.72
CA PRO A 21 4.92 -1.74 0.79
C PRO A 21 5.82 -2.73 0.02
N HIS A 22 5.23 -3.85 -0.38
CA HIS A 22 5.85 -5.00 -1.04
C HIS A 22 6.96 -5.72 -0.28
N THR A 23 7.37 -5.23 0.90
CA THR A 23 8.32 -5.88 1.79
C THR A 23 7.67 -7.05 2.52
N VAL A 24 8.35 -8.20 2.55
CA VAL A 24 7.89 -9.41 3.23
C VAL A 24 8.41 -9.41 4.67
N PHE A 25 7.49 -9.42 5.62
CA PHE A 25 7.79 -9.52 7.04
C PHE A 25 7.47 -10.92 7.56
N PRO A 26 8.45 -11.66 8.11
CA PRO A 26 8.17 -12.90 8.83
C PRO A 26 7.21 -12.65 10.00
N LEU A 27 6.29 -13.58 10.27
CA LEU A 27 5.37 -13.45 11.42
C LEU A 27 6.13 -13.38 12.76
N SER A 28 7.34 -13.95 12.83
CA SER A 28 8.20 -13.88 14.00
C SER A 28 8.52 -12.43 14.40
N THR A 29 8.75 -11.56 13.42
CA THR A 29 9.03 -10.12 13.61
C THR A 29 8.01 -9.47 14.53
N PHE A 30 6.72 -9.70 14.25
CA PHE A 30 5.63 -9.13 15.04
C PHE A 30 5.40 -9.89 16.35
N SER A 31 5.59 -11.22 16.36
CA SER A 31 5.46 -12.00 17.59
C SER A 31 6.49 -11.61 18.66
N GLU A 32 7.73 -11.34 18.24
CA GLU A 32 8.83 -10.88 19.10
C GLU A 32 8.63 -9.44 19.53
N THR A 33 8.30 -8.55 18.59
CA THR A 33 8.08 -7.11 18.87
C THR A 33 6.93 -6.89 19.88
N PHE A 34 5.85 -7.66 19.78
CA PHE A 34 4.66 -7.48 20.62
C PHE A 34 4.55 -8.47 21.79
N GLY A 35 5.48 -9.42 21.92
CA GLY A 35 5.44 -10.47 22.94
C GLY A 35 4.16 -11.33 22.86
N ALA A 36 3.69 -11.64 21.66
CA ALA A 36 2.46 -12.38 21.41
C ALA A 36 2.75 -13.68 20.64
N ALA A 37 1.92 -14.71 20.81
CA ALA A 37 2.08 -15.97 20.08
C ALA A 37 1.91 -15.76 18.55
N LYS A 38 2.63 -16.54 17.73
CA LYS A 38 2.52 -16.49 16.26
C LYS A 38 1.09 -16.72 15.78
N SER A 39 0.32 -17.60 16.44
CA SER A 39 -1.10 -17.83 16.13
C SER A 39 -1.95 -16.57 16.35
N THR A 40 -1.72 -15.84 17.45
CA THR A 40 -2.40 -14.57 17.74
C THR A 40 -2.09 -13.51 16.69
N ILE A 41 -0.82 -13.39 16.27
CA ILE A 41 -0.42 -12.48 15.19
C ILE A 41 -1.09 -12.87 13.87
N SER A 42 -1.19 -14.17 13.58
CA SER A 42 -1.85 -14.66 12.37
C SER A 42 -3.35 -14.29 12.34
N GLU A 43 -4.05 -14.38 13.46
CA GLU A 43 -5.45 -13.94 13.58
C GLU A 43 -5.62 -12.42 13.42
N ASP A 44 -4.69 -11.65 13.97
CA ASP A 44 -4.64 -10.19 13.82
C ASP A 44 -4.43 -9.80 12.36
N ILE A 45 -3.48 -10.46 11.66
CA ILE A 45 -3.24 -10.27 10.22
C ILE A 45 -4.47 -10.65 9.39
N ALA A 46 -5.12 -11.78 9.70
CA ALA A 46 -6.33 -12.20 8.99
C ALA A 46 -7.46 -11.17 9.11
N SER A 47 -7.58 -10.52 10.27
CA SER A 47 -8.57 -9.46 10.51
C SER A 47 -8.17 -8.15 9.84
N LEU A 48 -6.87 -7.82 9.84
CA LEU A 48 -6.35 -6.68 9.09
C LEU A 48 -6.59 -6.84 7.59
N ARG A 49 -6.38 -8.03 7.02
CA ARG A 49 -6.65 -8.30 5.61
C ARG A 49 -8.11 -7.96 5.24
N GLN A 50 -9.05 -8.45 6.03
CA GLN A 50 -10.48 -8.14 5.84
C GLN A 50 -10.77 -6.64 5.94
N ALA A 51 -10.12 -5.94 6.87
CA ALA A 51 -10.27 -4.49 6.99
C ALA A 51 -9.70 -3.74 5.79
N PHE A 52 -8.51 -4.11 5.33
CA PHE A 52 -7.85 -3.50 4.16
C PHE A 52 -8.69 -3.69 2.89
N ASP A 53 -9.21 -4.90 2.68
CA ASP A 53 -10.12 -5.19 1.57
C ASP A 53 -11.42 -4.37 1.68
N ARG A 54 -12.04 -4.34 2.86
CA ARG A 54 -13.31 -3.62 3.10
C ARG A 54 -13.21 -2.11 2.87
N PHE A 55 -12.09 -1.51 3.26
CA PHE A 55 -11.87 -0.07 3.15
C PHE A 55 -11.12 0.33 1.88
N ALA A 56 -10.86 -0.61 0.96
CA ALA A 56 -10.10 -0.39 -0.26
C ALA A 56 -8.74 0.30 -0.01
N ILE A 57 -8.05 -0.10 1.06
CA ILE A 57 -6.73 0.43 1.43
C ILE A 57 -5.63 -0.25 0.59
N GLY A 58 -5.87 -1.49 0.16
CA GLY A 58 -4.96 -2.32 -0.62
C GLY A 58 -5.08 -3.77 -0.16
N ARG A 59 -4.09 -4.62 -0.48
CA ARG A 59 -4.14 -6.06 -0.17
C ARG A 59 -3.04 -6.47 0.80
N ILE A 60 -3.41 -7.27 1.78
CA ILE A 60 -2.44 -7.97 2.64
C ILE A 60 -2.30 -9.40 2.13
N GLU A 61 -1.09 -9.75 1.73
CA GLU A 61 -0.75 -11.05 1.14
C GLU A 61 0.09 -11.87 2.10
N THR A 62 -0.28 -13.15 2.26
CA THR A 62 0.50 -14.11 3.05
C THR A 62 1.24 -15.04 2.11
N LEU A 63 2.56 -15.10 2.26
CA LEU A 63 3.43 -15.99 1.51
C LEU A 63 3.75 -17.21 2.38
N ALA A 64 3.47 -18.41 1.87
CA ALA A 64 3.77 -19.66 2.55
C ALA A 64 5.24 -20.09 2.33
N GLY A 65 5.82 -20.79 3.31
CA GLY A 65 7.19 -21.34 3.23
C GLY A 65 8.06 -21.02 4.44
N ALA A 66 9.28 -21.56 4.48
CA ALA A 66 10.24 -21.37 5.57
C ALA A 66 10.72 -19.91 5.71
N THR A 67 10.75 -19.17 4.60
CA THR A 67 10.99 -17.72 4.51
C THR A 67 9.69 -16.95 4.26
N GLY A 68 8.55 -17.58 4.52
CA GLY A 68 7.22 -17.00 4.36
C GLY A 68 6.95 -15.85 5.34
N GLY A 69 5.89 -15.12 5.08
CA GLY A 69 5.58 -13.91 5.83
C GLY A 69 4.32 -13.22 5.35
N VAL A 70 4.17 -11.98 5.76
CA VAL A 70 3.10 -11.08 5.34
C VAL A 70 3.70 -9.88 4.63
N ARG A 71 3.07 -9.45 3.54
CA ARG A 71 3.39 -8.19 2.86
C ARG A 71 2.12 -7.41 2.57
N TYR A 72 2.26 -6.11 2.44
CA TYR A 72 1.22 -5.25 1.92
C TYR A 72 1.51 -4.93 0.46
N ALA A 73 0.53 -5.14 -0.40
CA ALA A 73 0.53 -4.68 -1.77
C ALA A 73 -0.44 -3.49 -1.84
N PRO A 74 0.07 -2.26 -2.10
CA PRO A 74 -0.78 -1.18 -2.58
C PRO A 74 -1.57 -1.69 -3.77
N GLY A 75 -2.80 -1.22 -3.87
CA GLY A 75 -3.68 -1.64 -4.94
C GLY A 75 -4.85 -0.71 -5.01
N SER A 76 -4.85 0.09 -6.07
CA SER A 76 -6.05 0.73 -6.54
C SER A 76 -6.93 -0.33 -7.21
N ALA A 77 -8.26 -0.24 -7.06
CA ALA A 77 -9.15 -1.04 -7.91
C ALA A 77 -8.83 -0.76 -9.40
N PRO A 78 -8.92 -1.74 -10.32
CA PRO A 78 -8.65 -1.51 -11.74
C PRO A 78 -9.36 -0.28 -12.32
N GLU A 79 -10.55 0.01 -11.81
CA GLU A 79 -11.35 1.19 -12.14
C GLU A 79 -10.69 2.51 -11.70
N GLN A 80 -10.06 2.54 -10.51
CA GLN A 80 -9.30 3.71 -10.03
C GLN A 80 -8.02 3.92 -10.83
N THR A 81 -7.30 2.85 -11.17
CA THR A 81 -6.12 2.92 -12.05
C THR A 81 -6.52 3.48 -13.41
N ARG A 82 -7.60 2.96 -13.99
CA ARG A 82 -8.15 3.44 -15.26
C ARG A 82 -8.56 4.92 -15.17
N ALA A 83 -9.27 5.31 -14.12
CA ALA A 83 -9.68 6.70 -13.92
C ALA A 83 -8.48 7.64 -13.77
N LEU A 84 -7.39 7.20 -13.10
CA LEU A 84 -6.15 7.97 -13.02
C LEU A 84 -5.49 8.12 -14.40
N ALA A 85 -5.41 7.05 -15.18
CA ALA A 85 -4.85 7.09 -16.52
C ALA A 85 -5.66 8.00 -17.46
N GLU A 86 -6.99 7.95 -17.39
CA GLU A 86 -7.88 8.80 -18.17
C GLU A 86 -7.76 10.29 -17.78
N ASP A 87 -7.71 10.61 -16.48
CA ASP A 87 -7.45 11.97 -15.98
C ASP A 87 -6.10 12.49 -16.45
N LEU A 88 -5.03 11.68 -16.34
CA LEU A 88 -3.70 12.06 -16.81
C LEU A 88 -3.67 12.30 -18.32
N ALA A 89 -4.27 11.39 -19.10
CA ALA A 89 -4.38 11.54 -20.55
C ALA A 89 -5.14 12.81 -20.95
N LEU A 90 -6.19 13.16 -20.20
CA LEU A 90 -6.96 14.39 -20.44
C LEU A 90 -6.12 15.64 -20.17
N ARG A 91 -5.33 15.67 -19.09
CA ARG A 91 -4.43 16.78 -18.79
C ARG A 91 -3.31 16.92 -19.80
N LEU A 92 -2.75 15.79 -20.27
CA LEU A 92 -1.66 15.76 -21.25
C LEU A 92 -2.10 16.18 -22.66
N LYS A 93 -3.40 16.13 -22.97
CA LYS A 93 -3.95 16.56 -24.26
C LYS A 93 -3.97 18.08 -24.46
N ASP A 94 -3.68 18.86 -23.43
CA ASP A 94 -3.62 20.32 -23.54
C ASP A 94 -2.55 20.74 -24.56
N PRO A 95 -2.92 21.42 -25.67
CA PRO A 95 -1.97 21.84 -26.70
C PRO A 95 -0.86 22.76 -26.18
N SER A 96 -1.10 23.50 -25.09
CA SER A 96 -0.10 24.38 -24.47
C SER A 96 1.10 23.61 -23.90
N ARG A 97 0.98 22.29 -23.76
CA ARG A 97 2.05 21.41 -23.26
C ARG A 97 3.02 20.97 -24.35
N ILE A 98 2.77 21.23 -25.63
CA ILE A 98 3.67 20.81 -26.71
C ILE A 98 4.95 21.67 -26.69
N LEU A 99 6.09 21.01 -26.57
CA LEU A 99 7.41 21.62 -26.64
C LEU A 99 8.07 21.31 -28.00
N PRO A 100 8.98 22.19 -28.48
CA PRO A 100 9.75 21.93 -29.69
C PRO A 100 10.46 20.58 -29.66
N GLY A 101 10.55 19.90 -30.80
CA GLY A 101 11.19 18.58 -30.89
C GLY A 101 10.28 17.40 -30.52
N GLY A 102 8.97 17.62 -30.36
CA GLY A 102 8.01 16.55 -30.12
C GLY A 102 7.90 16.11 -28.65
N PHE A 103 8.26 16.99 -27.72
CA PHE A 103 8.19 16.74 -26.28
C PHE A 103 6.90 17.32 -25.67
N LEU A 104 6.56 16.87 -24.47
CA LEU A 104 5.46 17.42 -23.67
C LEU A 104 5.98 18.01 -22.36
N TYR A 105 5.41 19.14 -21.95
CA TYR A 105 5.63 19.74 -20.64
C TYR A 105 4.81 18.99 -19.58
N ILE A 106 5.52 18.23 -18.73
CA ILE A 106 4.96 17.39 -17.67
C ILE A 106 5.41 17.78 -16.26
N ALA A 107 6.32 18.76 -16.14
CA ALA A 107 6.98 19.09 -14.88
C ALA A 107 5.98 19.57 -13.81
N ASP A 108 4.97 20.32 -14.20
CA ASP A 108 3.87 20.75 -13.33
C ASP A 108 3.09 19.56 -12.77
N LEU A 109 2.76 18.58 -13.62
CA LEU A 109 2.04 17.37 -13.19
C LEU A 109 2.87 16.55 -12.20
N LEU A 110 4.16 16.39 -12.47
CA LEU A 110 5.08 15.68 -11.58
C LEU A 110 5.39 16.45 -10.28
N SER A 111 5.08 17.74 -10.23
CA SER A 111 5.25 18.55 -9.01
C SER A 111 4.07 18.47 -8.04
N LEU A 112 2.96 17.81 -8.43
CA LEU A 112 1.76 17.66 -7.60
C LEU A 112 1.84 16.41 -6.71
N PRO A 113 2.04 16.53 -5.38
CA PRO A 113 2.20 15.35 -4.52
C PRO A 113 0.96 14.44 -4.52
N SER A 114 -0.23 15.02 -4.67
CA SER A 114 -1.49 14.28 -4.76
C SER A 114 -1.60 13.44 -6.04
N LEU A 115 -0.99 13.88 -7.14
CA LEU A 115 -0.95 13.13 -8.39
C LEU A 115 0.15 12.07 -8.34
N VAL A 116 1.36 12.46 -7.91
CA VAL A 116 2.51 11.56 -7.83
C VAL A 116 2.28 10.42 -6.83
N GLY A 117 1.68 10.70 -5.68
CA GLY A 117 1.32 9.67 -4.70
C GLY A 117 0.40 8.62 -5.31
N ARG A 118 -0.69 9.06 -5.97
CA ARG A 118 -1.62 8.17 -6.68
C ARG A 118 -0.96 7.38 -7.80
N LEU A 119 0.01 7.96 -8.51
CA LEU A 119 0.79 7.27 -9.54
C LEU A 119 1.71 6.21 -8.96
N GLY A 120 2.23 6.41 -7.74
CA GLY A 120 3.07 5.42 -7.03
C GLY A 120 2.28 4.27 -6.41
N ASP A 121 0.98 4.45 -6.17
CA ASP A 121 0.08 3.45 -5.60
C ASP A 121 -0.52 2.48 -6.65
N VAL A 122 -0.18 2.66 -7.94
CA VAL A 122 -0.66 1.86 -9.08
C VAL A 122 0.38 0.82 -9.50
#